data_AF-A0AAE8N609-F1
#
_entry.id   AF-A0AAE8N609-F1
#
_cell.length_a   1.000
_cell.length_b   1.000
_cell.length_c   1.000
_cell.angle_alpha   90.00
_cell.angle_beta   90.00
_cell.angle_gamma   90.00
#
_symmetry.space_group_name_H-M   'P 1'
#
loop_
_entity.id
_entity.type
_entity.pdbx_description
1 polymer ?
#
loop_
_entity_poly.entity_id
_entity_poly.type
_entity_poly.pdbx_seq_one_letter_code
_entity_poly.pdbx_strand_id
1 'polypeptide(L)'
;MAAVKPADPVAEAPAAQEKASVTIKTPFRAPAAIAAKVPPPVELTAEEKTKYDWLLERARAFKEITVRADAKDPKVPSGPITDDERMWLTRECLIRYLRATRFDEKETEKRLLQTLAWRREFGTEGLTADYISPENETGKQSLVGFDETGRPLHYLEPGKQNTEASHRQVEHLVFMVERVIELMPPGQEKLALLINFKQSKTRKYTAPGMGMAREVLNILQMHYPERLGRALIINVPWVVWGFFKLITPFLDARTVDKLRFNEDMTQYISPDQLSSDFQPQGALKFEYDHAEYWPALNKLCDEVRAERKARWVAGGKLVGESEIYLFGGAEAGIGAAAPAAEVKPEDLKVGELKIEEAKGEEPKAEEAKTAA
;
A
#
# COMPACT_ATOMS: atom_id res chain seq x y z
N MET A 1 -32.16 23.50 -73.16
CA MET A 1 -30.86 23.15 -72.55
C MET A 1 -30.57 24.13 -71.44
N ALA A 2 -30.90 23.78 -70.20
CA ALA A 2 -30.57 24.55 -69.00
C ALA A 2 -29.59 23.70 -68.19
N ALA A 3 -28.37 24.20 -68.03
CA ALA A 3 -27.26 23.51 -67.39
C ALA A 3 -27.47 23.46 -65.87
N VAL A 4 -27.48 22.24 -65.32
CA VAL A 4 -27.47 21.97 -63.88
C VAL A 4 -26.06 22.23 -63.36
N LYS A 5 -25.92 23.15 -62.38
CA LYS A 5 -24.65 23.42 -61.70
C LYS A 5 -24.24 22.22 -60.83
N PRO A 6 -22.94 21.87 -60.76
CA PRO A 6 -22.45 20.82 -59.87
C PRO A 6 -22.49 21.30 -58.40
N ALA A 7 -22.79 20.36 -57.51
CA ALA A 7 -22.83 20.57 -56.06
C ALA A 7 -21.43 20.82 -55.49
N ASP A 8 -21.35 21.71 -54.50
CA ASP A 8 -20.13 22.02 -53.76
C ASP A 8 -19.58 20.80 -53.00
N PRO A 9 -18.26 20.66 -52.85
CA PRO A 9 -17.67 19.54 -52.12
C PRO A 9 -18.02 19.64 -50.64
N VAL A 10 -18.53 18.54 -50.09
CA VAL A 10 -18.79 18.36 -48.66
C VAL A 10 -17.47 18.53 -47.92
N ALA A 11 -17.41 19.50 -47.00
CA ALA A 11 -16.27 19.74 -46.13
C ALA A 11 -15.96 18.49 -45.31
N GLU A 12 -14.74 17.97 -45.47
CA GLU A 12 -14.18 16.90 -44.66
C GLU A 12 -14.18 17.33 -43.19
N ALA A 13 -14.80 16.54 -42.33
CA ALA A 13 -14.75 16.75 -40.89
C ALA A 13 -13.29 16.71 -40.43
N PRO A 14 -12.85 17.61 -39.53
CA PRO A 14 -11.47 17.60 -39.07
C PRO A 14 -11.19 16.26 -38.40
N ALA A 15 -10.17 15.56 -38.90
CA ALA A 15 -9.63 14.36 -38.29
C ALA A 15 -9.40 14.64 -36.80
N ALA A 16 -10.03 13.83 -35.95
CA ALA A 16 -9.80 13.88 -34.51
C ALA A 16 -8.30 13.74 -34.28
N GLN A 17 -7.67 14.82 -33.80
CA GLN A 17 -6.29 14.76 -33.34
C GLN A 17 -6.21 13.71 -32.25
N GLU A 18 -5.60 12.57 -32.57
CA GLU A 18 -5.21 11.54 -31.63
C GLU A 18 -4.33 12.23 -30.58
N LYS A 19 -4.90 12.51 -29.40
CA LYS A 19 -4.08 12.97 -28.27
C LYS A 19 -3.06 11.87 -28.03
N ALA A 20 -1.78 12.16 -28.30
CA ALA A 20 -0.69 11.26 -27.98
C ALA A 20 -0.85 10.80 -26.53
N SER A 21 -1.19 9.53 -26.36
CA SER A 21 -1.38 8.93 -25.05
C SER A 21 -0.02 8.93 -24.34
N VAL A 22 0.12 9.74 -23.29
CA VAL A 22 1.34 9.81 -22.50
C VAL A 22 1.53 8.48 -21.77
N THR A 23 2.68 7.85 -21.96
CA THR A 23 3.07 6.65 -21.19
C THR A 23 3.38 7.07 -19.75
N ILE A 24 2.77 6.40 -18.79
CA ILE A 24 2.97 6.61 -17.36
C ILE A 24 3.94 5.55 -16.84
N LYS A 25 4.99 5.98 -16.14
CA LYS A 25 5.99 5.09 -15.54
C LYS A 25 6.09 5.20 -14.02
N THR A 26 5.41 6.17 -13.41
CA THR A 26 5.52 6.49 -11.98
C THR A 26 4.15 6.43 -11.30
N PRO A 27 4.10 6.19 -9.97
CA PRO A 27 2.83 6.21 -9.23
C PRO A 27 2.20 7.61 -9.25
N PHE A 28 0.89 7.65 -9.00
CA PHE A 28 0.16 8.89 -8.78
C PHE A 28 0.17 9.22 -7.28
N ARG A 29 0.48 10.47 -6.92
CA ARG A 29 0.48 10.94 -5.53
C ARG A 29 -0.90 10.89 -4.90
N ALA A 30 -1.85 11.49 -5.58
CA ALA A 30 -3.24 11.54 -5.18
C ALA A 30 -4.06 11.69 -6.45
N PRO A 31 -5.30 11.17 -6.45
CA PRO A 31 -6.16 11.37 -7.58
C PRO A 31 -6.63 12.83 -7.62
N ALA A 32 -6.31 13.55 -8.70
CA ALA A 32 -6.62 14.98 -8.85
C ALA A 32 -8.12 15.34 -8.71
N ALA A 33 -9.03 14.35 -8.71
CA ALA A 33 -10.48 14.54 -8.63
C ALA A 33 -11.26 13.52 -7.74
N ILE A 34 -10.59 12.62 -7.00
CA ILE A 34 -11.27 11.49 -6.30
C ILE A 34 -11.34 11.68 -4.78
N ALA A 35 -10.69 12.68 -4.18
CA ALA A 35 -10.88 12.98 -2.76
C ALA A 35 -12.37 13.16 -2.39
N ALA A 36 -13.19 13.69 -3.30
CA ALA A 36 -14.64 13.81 -3.16
C ALA A 36 -15.44 12.50 -3.31
N LYS A 37 -14.80 11.40 -3.71
CA LYS A 37 -15.44 10.09 -3.93
C LYS A 37 -15.10 9.06 -2.86
N VAL A 38 -14.23 9.39 -1.90
CA VAL A 38 -13.99 8.53 -0.73
C VAL A 38 -15.30 8.47 0.08
N PRO A 39 -15.87 7.28 0.31
CA PRO A 39 -17.09 7.17 1.09
C PRO A 39 -16.89 7.75 2.50
N PRO A 40 -17.92 8.37 3.11
CA PRO A 40 -17.80 8.86 4.46
C PRO A 40 -17.47 7.70 5.42
N PRO A 41 -16.70 7.95 6.49
CA PRO A 41 -16.42 6.95 7.50
C PRO A 41 -17.71 6.35 8.06
N VAL A 42 -17.74 5.05 8.27
CA VAL A 42 -18.87 4.40 8.95
C VAL A 42 -18.88 4.84 10.42
N GLU A 43 -19.95 5.55 10.80
CA GLU A 43 -20.13 6.04 12.16
C GLU A 43 -20.24 4.88 13.15
N LEU A 44 -19.64 5.07 14.33
CA LEU A 44 -19.77 4.14 15.44
C LEU A 44 -21.12 4.36 16.14
N THR A 45 -21.80 3.27 16.49
CA THR A 45 -22.92 3.32 17.44
C THR A 45 -22.45 3.80 18.82
N ALA A 46 -23.37 4.18 19.71
CA ALA A 46 -23.02 4.62 21.06
C ALA A 46 -22.24 3.54 21.86
N GLU A 47 -22.61 2.27 21.68
CA GLU A 47 -21.88 1.15 22.30
C GLU A 47 -20.47 1.00 21.73
N GLU A 48 -20.33 1.01 20.40
CA GLU A 48 -19.03 0.91 19.73
C GLU A 48 -18.13 2.11 20.06
N LYS A 49 -18.70 3.31 20.21
CA LYS A 49 -17.97 4.50 20.67
C LYS A 49 -17.43 4.30 22.09
N THR A 50 -18.22 3.71 22.99
CA THR A 50 -17.76 3.43 24.36
C THR A 50 -16.56 2.49 24.37
N LYS A 51 -16.58 1.46 23.51
CA LYS A 51 -15.46 0.52 23.34
C LYS A 51 -14.24 1.15 22.68
N TYR A 52 -14.46 2.09 21.74
CA TYR A 52 -13.39 2.90 21.17
C TYR A 52 -12.73 3.80 22.23
N ASP A 53 -13.53 4.52 23.04
CA ASP A 53 -13.01 5.39 24.09
C ASP A 53 -12.20 4.58 25.12
N TRP A 54 -12.69 3.39 25.51
CA TRP A 54 -11.95 2.44 26.34
C TRP A 54 -10.60 2.04 25.71
N LEU A 55 -10.58 1.63 24.44
CA LEU A 55 -9.36 1.20 23.79
C LEU A 55 -8.36 2.36 23.60
N LEU A 56 -8.85 3.56 23.33
CA LEU A 56 -8.03 4.77 23.21
C LEU A 56 -7.33 5.09 24.54
N GLU A 57 -8.06 5.01 25.66
CA GLU A 57 -7.47 5.14 27.01
C GLU A 57 -6.38 4.10 27.26
N ARG A 58 -6.64 2.83 26.92
CA ARG A 58 -5.64 1.75 27.02
C ARG A 58 -4.40 2.02 26.17
N ALA A 59 -4.59 2.37 24.91
CA ALA A 59 -3.51 2.64 23.97
C ALA A 59 -2.63 3.83 24.41
N ARG A 60 -3.24 4.89 24.95
CA ARG A 60 -2.51 6.04 25.55
C ARG A 60 -1.70 5.64 26.78
N ALA A 61 -2.16 4.63 27.52
CA ALA A 61 -1.49 4.12 28.71
C ALA A 61 -0.37 3.11 28.42
N PHE A 62 -0.17 2.69 27.16
CA PHE A 62 0.94 1.80 26.81
C PHE A 62 2.29 2.47 27.12
N LYS A 63 3.12 1.75 27.89
CA LYS A 63 4.46 2.21 28.29
C LYS A 63 5.55 1.41 27.60
N GLU A 64 5.35 0.11 27.44
CA GLU A 64 6.33 -0.83 26.93
C GLU A 64 5.65 -1.80 25.97
N ILE A 65 6.35 -2.15 24.89
CA ILE A 65 5.96 -3.22 23.99
C ILE A 65 6.88 -4.40 24.25
N THR A 66 6.27 -5.56 24.52
CA THR A 66 6.97 -6.80 24.79
C THR A 66 6.99 -7.66 23.53
N VAL A 67 8.19 -7.89 23.02
CA VAL A 67 8.50 -8.84 21.95
C VAL A 67 8.57 -10.25 22.57
N ARG A 68 8.16 -11.29 21.84
CA ARG A 68 8.16 -12.64 22.43
C ARG A 68 9.58 -13.12 22.68
N ALA A 69 9.78 -13.88 23.77
CA ALA A 69 11.09 -14.40 24.15
C ALA A 69 11.66 -15.43 23.16
N ASP A 70 10.82 -16.02 22.30
CA ASP A 70 11.20 -16.94 21.22
C ASP A 70 11.37 -16.23 19.87
N ALA A 71 11.41 -14.89 19.84
CA ALA A 71 11.74 -14.13 18.65
C ALA A 71 13.05 -14.64 18.05
N LYS A 72 13.02 -14.98 16.76
CA LYS A 72 14.14 -15.62 16.05
C LYS A 72 15.40 -14.76 16.00
N ASP A 73 15.30 -13.46 16.27
CA ASP A 73 16.41 -12.54 16.38
C ASP A 73 16.49 -11.95 17.81
N PRO A 74 17.52 -12.31 18.60
CA PRO A 74 17.71 -11.79 19.96
C PRO A 74 18.06 -10.28 20.01
N LYS A 75 18.19 -9.61 18.87
CA LYS A 75 18.51 -8.17 18.79
C LYS A 75 17.28 -7.26 18.72
N VAL A 76 16.05 -7.79 18.67
CA VAL A 76 14.83 -6.97 18.66
C VAL A 76 14.35 -6.78 20.10
N PRO A 77 14.58 -5.62 20.73
CA PRO A 77 14.34 -5.49 22.15
C PRO A 77 12.87 -5.16 22.43
N SER A 78 12.31 -5.85 23.42
CA SER A 78 11.25 -5.26 24.24
C SER A 78 11.72 -3.91 24.78
N GLY A 79 10.80 -2.97 24.97
CA GLY A 79 11.19 -1.66 25.45
C GLY A 79 10.11 -0.62 25.29
N PRO A 80 10.40 0.63 25.69
CA PRO A 80 9.44 1.72 25.70
C PRO A 80 8.75 1.87 24.35
N ILE A 81 7.48 2.25 24.36
CA ILE A 81 6.77 2.60 23.12
C ILE A 81 7.44 3.83 22.48
N THR A 82 7.70 3.76 21.17
CA THR A 82 8.37 4.82 20.41
C THR A 82 7.37 5.86 19.90
N ASP A 83 7.87 7.01 19.42
CA ASP A 83 7.03 8.02 18.78
C ASP A 83 6.38 7.49 17.49
N ASP A 84 7.08 6.67 16.70
CA ASP A 84 6.53 6.12 15.46
C ASP A 84 5.42 5.08 15.76
N GLU A 85 5.56 4.30 16.83
CA GLU A 85 4.50 3.42 17.32
C GLU A 85 3.28 4.20 17.85
N ARG A 86 3.51 5.31 18.56
CA ARG A 86 2.43 6.19 19.02
C ARG A 86 1.69 6.83 17.83
N MET A 87 2.43 7.23 16.80
CA MET A 87 1.86 7.80 15.57
C MET A 87 1.08 6.74 14.78
N TRP A 88 1.51 5.48 14.78
CA TRP A 88 0.79 4.38 14.13
C TRP A 88 -0.56 4.07 14.78
N LEU A 89 -0.70 4.31 16.09
CA LEU A 89 -1.93 4.14 16.87
C LEU A 89 -2.95 5.28 16.62
N THR A 90 -3.35 5.47 15.37
CA THR A 90 -4.39 6.42 14.94
C THR A 90 -5.79 5.97 15.35
N ARG A 91 -6.76 6.88 15.33
CA ARG A 91 -8.18 6.55 15.58
C ARG A 91 -8.65 5.42 14.67
N GLU A 92 -8.43 5.56 13.36
CA GLU A 92 -8.82 4.59 12.35
C GLU A 92 -8.12 3.25 12.57
N CYS A 93 -6.84 3.25 12.97
CA CYS A 93 -6.15 2.03 13.37
C CYS A 93 -6.89 1.31 14.50
N LEU A 94 -7.18 2.00 15.60
CA LEU A 94 -7.90 1.41 16.73
C LEU A 94 -9.27 0.85 16.30
N ILE A 95 -10.01 1.57 15.47
CA ILE A 95 -11.30 1.14 14.93
C ILE A 95 -11.17 -0.10 14.03
N ARG A 96 -10.14 -0.20 13.18
CA ARG A 96 -9.90 -1.40 12.36
C ARG A 96 -9.69 -2.64 13.23
N TYR A 97 -8.91 -2.51 14.31
CA TYR A 97 -8.68 -3.60 15.25
C TYR A 97 -9.97 -4.01 15.97
N LEU A 98 -10.78 -3.04 16.44
CA LEU A 98 -12.10 -3.30 17.03
C LEU A 98 -13.02 -4.02 16.04
N ARG A 99 -13.13 -3.56 14.79
CA ARG A 99 -13.97 -4.20 13.78
C ARG A 99 -13.53 -5.64 13.51
N ALA A 100 -12.23 -5.89 13.45
CA ALA A 100 -11.66 -7.21 13.15
C ALA A 100 -11.84 -8.25 14.26
N THR A 101 -12.05 -7.80 15.50
CA THR A 101 -12.35 -8.64 16.67
C THR A 101 -13.83 -8.61 17.05
N ARG A 102 -14.68 -8.00 16.21
CA ARG A 102 -16.12 -7.80 16.48
C ARG A 102 -16.37 -7.04 17.79
N PHE A 103 -15.53 -6.05 18.05
CA PHE A 103 -15.56 -5.19 19.23
C PHE A 103 -15.43 -5.96 20.55
N ASP A 104 -14.66 -7.07 20.56
CA ASP A 104 -14.20 -7.72 21.79
C ASP A 104 -12.99 -6.95 22.35
N GLU A 105 -13.18 -6.25 23.46
CA GLU A 105 -12.17 -5.36 24.06
C GLU A 105 -10.84 -6.07 24.36
N LYS A 106 -10.88 -7.24 25.00
CA LYS A 106 -9.68 -7.98 25.43
C LYS A 106 -8.91 -8.54 24.24
N GLU A 107 -9.61 -9.14 23.28
CA GLU A 107 -8.97 -9.66 22.08
C GLU A 107 -8.44 -8.52 21.20
N THR A 108 -9.10 -7.36 21.20
CA THR A 108 -8.62 -6.17 20.47
C THR A 108 -7.31 -5.67 21.02
N GLU A 109 -7.23 -5.41 22.34
CA GLU A 109 -6.02 -4.93 22.98
C GLU A 109 -4.86 -5.91 22.77
N LYS A 110 -5.13 -7.21 22.98
CA LYS A 110 -4.15 -8.27 22.75
C LYS A 110 -3.62 -8.29 21.32
N ARG A 111 -4.50 -8.22 20.31
CA ARG A 111 -4.11 -8.25 18.89
C ARG A 111 -3.33 -6.99 18.48
N LEU A 112 -3.68 -5.84 19.06
CA LEU A 112 -2.98 -4.58 18.84
C LEU A 112 -1.54 -4.66 19.38
N LEU A 113 -1.36 -5.11 20.63
CA LEU A 113 -0.04 -5.32 21.24
C LEU A 113 0.78 -6.37 20.48
N GLN A 114 0.16 -7.47 20.07
CA GLN A 114 0.82 -8.49 19.24
C GLN A 114 1.29 -7.94 17.90
N THR A 115 0.57 -6.97 17.32
CA THR A 115 1.01 -6.35 16.07
C THR A 115 2.16 -5.39 16.29
N LEU A 116 2.14 -4.59 17.36
CA LEU A 116 3.29 -3.74 17.70
C LEU A 116 4.55 -4.59 17.94
N ALA A 117 4.43 -5.71 18.67
CA ALA A 117 5.51 -6.66 18.85
C ALA A 117 5.98 -7.26 17.52
N TRP A 118 5.06 -7.72 16.67
CA TRP A 118 5.39 -8.25 15.35
C TRP A 118 6.09 -7.23 14.45
N ARG A 119 5.66 -5.95 14.46
CA ARG A 119 6.31 -4.89 13.66
C ARG A 119 7.79 -4.73 14.04
N ARG A 120 8.10 -4.83 15.34
CA ARG A 120 9.49 -4.86 15.83
C ARG A 120 10.21 -6.13 15.37
N GLU A 121 9.62 -7.31 15.58
CA GLU A 121 10.21 -8.62 15.25
C GLU A 121 10.49 -8.76 13.76
N PHE A 122 9.57 -8.30 12.92
CA PHE A 122 9.66 -8.32 11.47
C PHE A 122 10.58 -7.23 10.92
N GLY A 123 10.86 -6.18 11.72
CA GLY A 123 11.68 -5.06 11.30
C GLY A 123 11.02 -4.20 10.21
N THR A 124 9.70 -4.00 10.27
CA THR A 124 8.95 -3.28 9.21
C THR A 124 9.52 -1.90 8.91
N GLU A 125 10.06 -1.21 9.92
CA GLU A 125 10.67 0.12 9.80
C GLU A 125 12.11 0.09 9.26
N GLY A 126 12.78 -1.07 9.35
CA GLY A 126 14.16 -1.26 8.89
C GLY A 126 14.28 -1.72 7.43
N LEU A 127 13.17 -2.10 6.79
CA LEU A 127 13.18 -2.52 5.39
C LEU A 127 13.44 -1.32 4.47
N THR A 128 14.56 -1.34 3.73
CA THR A 128 14.94 -0.26 2.82
C THR A 128 14.53 -0.56 1.38
N ALA A 129 14.33 0.52 0.60
CA ALA A 129 14.05 0.43 -0.82
C ALA A 129 15.15 -0.34 -1.58
N ASP A 130 16.42 -0.13 -1.21
CA ASP A 130 17.57 -0.79 -1.87
C ASP A 130 17.61 -2.28 -1.57
N TYR A 131 17.39 -2.68 -0.32
CA TYR A 131 17.37 -4.09 0.07
C TYR A 131 16.25 -4.87 -0.64
N ILE A 132 15.08 -4.24 -0.79
CA ILE A 132 13.89 -4.83 -1.42
C ILE A 132 13.91 -4.74 -2.95
N SER A 133 14.64 -3.78 -3.53
CA SER A 133 14.68 -3.49 -4.98
C SER A 133 14.78 -4.73 -5.87
N PRO A 134 15.67 -5.71 -5.60
CA PRO A 134 15.81 -6.90 -6.44
C PRO A 134 14.52 -7.72 -6.57
N GLU A 135 13.65 -7.68 -5.57
CA GLU A 135 12.36 -8.38 -5.62
C GLU A 135 11.39 -7.76 -6.63
N ASN A 136 11.53 -6.48 -6.96
CA ASN A 136 10.58 -5.78 -7.81
C ASN A 136 11.13 -5.34 -9.17
N GLU A 137 12.33 -5.77 -9.58
CA GLU A 137 12.93 -5.42 -10.88
C GLU A 137 12.02 -5.71 -12.09
N THR A 138 11.15 -6.73 -11.99
CA THR A 138 10.21 -7.09 -13.06
C THR A 138 8.83 -6.46 -12.92
N GLY A 139 8.58 -5.67 -11.88
CA GLY A 139 7.27 -5.08 -11.61
C GLY A 139 6.23 -6.12 -11.26
N LYS A 140 6.59 -7.15 -10.47
CA LYS A 140 5.64 -8.18 -10.01
C LYS A 140 4.62 -7.62 -9.01
N GLN A 141 4.94 -6.49 -8.39
CA GLN A 141 3.97 -5.64 -7.70
C GLN A 141 4.15 -4.18 -8.13
N SER A 142 3.03 -3.48 -8.35
CA SER A 142 3.06 -2.04 -8.63
C SER A 142 1.82 -1.36 -8.07
N LEU A 143 2.00 -0.10 -7.68
CA LEU A 143 0.99 0.82 -7.18
C LEU A 143 0.81 1.95 -8.20
N VAL A 144 -0.36 2.04 -8.81
CA VAL A 144 -0.68 3.11 -9.78
C VAL A 144 -2.19 3.24 -9.91
N GLY A 145 -2.71 4.46 -9.89
CA GLY A 145 -4.15 4.68 -10.03
C GLY A 145 -4.97 4.41 -8.77
N PHE A 146 -6.26 4.73 -8.87
CA PHE A 146 -7.24 4.60 -7.80
C PHE A 146 -8.57 4.06 -8.34
N ASP A 147 -9.31 3.33 -7.50
CA ASP A 147 -10.67 2.92 -7.82
C ASP A 147 -11.67 4.10 -7.70
N GLU A 148 -12.91 3.89 -8.12
CA GLU A 148 -13.94 4.94 -8.09
C GLU A 148 -14.27 5.46 -6.68
N THR A 149 -13.89 4.72 -5.64
CA THR A 149 -14.05 5.08 -4.23
C THR A 149 -12.76 5.57 -3.57
N GLY A 150 -11.72 5.85 -4.37
CA GLY A 150 -10.45 6.38 -3.91
C GLY A 150 -9.51 5.35 -3.28
N ARG A 151 -9.75 4.05 -3.44
CA ARG A 151 -8.79 3.03 -2.98
C ARG A 151 -7.58 3.02 -3.90
N PRO A 152 -6.34 3.12 -3.38
CA PRO A 152 -5.16 2.92 -4.22
C PRO A 152 -5.16 1.50 -4.80
N LEU A 153 -4.78 1.40 -6.07
CA LEU A 153 -4.72 0.11 -6.76
C LEU A 153 -3.36 -0.55 -6.52
N HIS A 154 -3.40 -1.78 -6.02
CA HIS A 154 -2.23 -2.63 -5.86
C HIS A 154 -2.28 -3.75 -6.89
N TYR A 155 -1.46 -3.65 -7.93
CA TYR A 155 -1.31 -4.67 -8.95
C TYR A 155 -0.34 -5.75 -8.45
N LEU A 156 -0.76 -7.01 -8.59
CA LEU A 156 0.00 -8.19 -8.22
C LEU A 156 0.01 -9.16 -9.40
N GLU A 157 1.22 -9.43 -9.90
CA GLU A 157 1.44 -10.20 -11.12
C GLU A 157 2.38 -11.38 -10.82
N PRO A 158 1.86 -12.50 -10.28
CA PRO A 158 2.69 -13.67 -9.92
C PRO A 158 3.44 -14.25 -11.12
N GLY A 159 2.91 -14.04 -12.33
CA GLY A 159 3.56 -14.42 -13.58
C GLY A 159 4.83 -13.63 -13.90
N LYS A 160 5.19 -12.60 -13.14
CA LYS A 160 6.44 -11.83 -13.26
C LYS A 160 7.48 -12.19 -12.20
N GLN A 161 7.29 -13.30 -11.46
CA GLN A 161 8.23 -13.73 -10.41
C GLN A 161 9.68 -13.87 -10.93
N ASN A 162 10.60 -13.12 -10.32
CA ASN A 162 11.96 -12.92 -10.79
C ASN A 162 13.06 -13.40 -9.83
N THR A 163 12.69 -13.78 -8.61
CA THR A 163 13.62 -14.23 -7.56
C THR A 163 13.30 -15.64 -7.09
N GLU A 164 14.32 -16.34 -6.60
CA GLU A 164 14.15 -17.62 -5.91
C GLU A 164 13.41 -17.41 -4.58
N ALA A 165 12.67 -18.45 -4.15
CA ALA A 165 11.89 -18.39 -2.92
C ALA A 165 12.79 -18.11 -1.71
N SER A 166 12.55 -16.99 -1.04
CA SER A 166 13.29 -16.55 0.14
C SER A 166 12.40 -15.69 1.04
N HIS A 167 12.81 -15.47 2.28
CA HIS A 167 12.05 -14.62 3.21
C HIS A 167 11.91 -13.17 2.68
N ARG A 168 12.86 -12.71 1.85
CA ARG A 168 12.78 -11.41 1.18
C ARG A 168 11.55 -11.23 0.30
N GLN A 169 10.92 -12.31 -0.18
CA GLN A 169 9.64 -12.24 -0.88
C GLN A 169 8.48 -11.84 0.05
N VAL A 170 8.51 -12.29 1.30
CA VAL A 170 7.56 -11.92 2.35
C VAL A 170 7.80 -10.46 2.77
N GLU A 171 9.07 -10.09 2.97
CA GLU A 171 9.47 -8.71 3.27
C GLU A 171 9.06 -7.74 2.15
N HIS A 172 9.24 -8.12 0.88
CA HIS A 172 8.78 -7.34 -0.27
C HIS A 172 7.26 -7.14 -0.28
N LEU A 173 6.49 -8.19 0.02
CA LEU A 173 5.03 -8.04 0.12
C LEU A 173 4.66 -7.06 1.24
N VAL A 174 5.23 -7.22 2.43
CA VAL A 174 4.98 -6.33 3.57
C VAL A 174 5.40 -4.90 3.24
N PHE A 175 6.56 -4.72 2.62
CA PHE A 175 7.05 -3.43 2.17
C PHE A 175 6.04 -2.76 1.24
N MET A 176 5.56 -3.47 0.20
CA MET A 176 4.57 -2.94 -0.74
C MET A 176 3.21 -2.66 -0.09
N VAL A 177 2.81 -3.45 0.91
CA VAL A 177 1.59 -3.18 1.72
C VAL A 177 1.74 -1.90 2.54
N GLU A 178 2.91 -1.64 3.14
CA GLU A 178 3.16 -0.37 3.85
C GLU A 178 3.18 0.81 2.85
N ARG A 179 3.78 0.66 1.66
CA ARG A 179 3.75 1.70 0.61
C ARG A 179 2.32 2.03 0.17
N VAL A 180 1.46 1.04 -0.08
CA VAL A 180 0.08 1.31 -0.51
C VAL A 180 -0.77 1.96 0.59
N ILE A 181 -0.48 1.69 1.87
CA ILE A 181 -1.10 2.40 3.01
C ILE A 181 -0.64 3.86 3.07
N GLU A 182 0.61 4.14 2.74
CA GLU A 182 1.12 5.51 2.61
C GLU A 182 0.45 6.28 1.46
N LEU A 183 0.05 5.60 0.39
CA LEU A 183 -0.66 6.22 -0.74
C LEU A 183 -2.17 6.38 -0.52
N MET A 184 -2.72 5.99 0.63
CA MET A 184 -4.15 6.17 0.92
C MET A 184 -4.50 7.66 1.05
N PRO A 185 -5.52 8.16 0.32
CA PRO A 185 -6.02 9.52 0.52
C PRO A 185 -6.75 9.66 1.87
N PRO A 186 -6.95 10.89 2.36
CA PRO A 186 -7.72 11.14 3.58
C PRO A 186 -9.08 10.43 3.58
N GLY A 187 -9.38 9.72 4.66
CA GLY A 187 -10.64 8.99 4.84
C GLY A 187 -10.70 7.61 4.18
N GLN A 188 -9.69 7.24 3.38
CA GLN A 188 -9.62 5.89 2.81
C GLN A 188 -8.72 4.99 3.66
N GLU A 189 -9.24 3.82 4.02
CA GLU A 189 -8.52 2.85 4.85
C GLU A 189 -8.14 1.57 4.10
N LYS A 190 -8.64 1.42 2.86
CA LYS A 190 -8.65 0.17 2.10
C LYS A 190 -8.00 0.31 0.74
N LEU A 191 -7.38 -0.77 0.28
CA LEU A 191 -6.83 -0.91 -1.07
C LEU A 191 -7.77 -1.71 -1.98
N ALA A 192 -7.59 -1.57 -3.28
CA ALA A 192 -8.11 -2.50 -4.29
C ALA A 192 -6.95 -3.33 -4.85
N LEU A 193 -7.04 -4.65 -4.69
CA LEU A 193 -6.01 -5.59 -5.14
C LEU A 193 -6.36 -6.10 -6.54
N LEU A 194 -5.46 -5.94 -7.50
CA LEU A 194 -5.65 -6.41 -8.87
C LEU A 194 -4.65 -7.55 -9.12
N ILE A 195 -5.16 -8.76 -9.33
CA ILE A 195 -4.32 -9.96 -9.50
C ILE A 195 -4.43 -10.46 -10.93
N ASN A 196 -3.28 -10.56 -11.61
CA ASN A 196 -3.18 -11.13 -12.95
C ASN A 196 -2.25 -12.34 -12.96
N PHE A 197 -2.82 -13.53 -13.15
CA PHE A 197 -2.06 -14.78 -13.17
C PHE A 197 -1.46 -15.13 -14.55
N LYS A 198 -1.59 -14.24 -15.54
CA LYS A 198 -0.96 -14.42 -16.86
C LYS A 198 0.54 -14.58 -16.71
N GLN A 199 1.10 -15.58 -17.39
CA GLN A 199 2.53 -15.85 -17.37
C GLN A 199 3.29 -14.83 -18.20
N SER A 200 4.34 -14.24 -17.64
CA SER A 200 5.22 -13.31 -18.36
C SER A 200 6.44 -14.05 -18.89
N LYS A 201 6.99 -13.55 -20.01
CA LYS A 201 8.31 -13.96 -20.52
C LYS A 201 9.45 -13.60 -19.55
N THR A 202 9.23 -12.62 -18.68
CA THR A 202 10.19 -12.20 -17.65
C THR A 202 10.20 -13.10 -16.41
N ARG A 203 9.31 -14.09 -16.35
CA ARG A 203 9.28 -15.05 -15.24
C ARG A 203 10.54 -15.89 -15.21
N LYS A 204 11.20 -15.92 -14.06
CA LYS A 204 12.39 -16.75 -13.80
C LYS A 204 12.10 -17.92 -12.86
N TYR A 205 11.12 -17.78 -11.95
CA TYR A 205 10.86 -18.77 -10.89
C TYR A 205 9.37 -19.09 -10.72
N THR A 206 9.10 -20.19 -10.01
CA THR A 206 7.75 -20.58 -9.63
C THR A 206 7.18 -19.73 -8.51
N ALA A 207 5.85 -19.78 -8.34
CA ALA A 207 5.21 -19.16 -7.19
C ALA A 207 5.76 -19.77 -5.88
N PRO A 208 5.73 -19.03 -4.76
CA PRO A 208 6.23 -19.52 -3.49
C PRO A 208 5.46 -20.76 -3.01
N GLY A 209 6.14 -21.60 -2.24
CA GLY A 209 5.57 -22.83 -1.68
C GLY A 209 4.50 -22.57 -0.61
N MET A 210 3.77 -23.62 -0.25
CA MET A 210 2.64 -23.56 0.70
C MET A 210 3.00 -22.97 2.07
N GLY A 211 4.23 -23.21 2.57
CA GLY A 211 4.69 -22.68 3.85
C GLY A 211 4.70 -21.15 3.87
N MET A 212 5.31 -20.54 2.84
CA MET A 212 5.35 -19.08 2.69
C MET A 212 3.96 -18.49 2.43
N ALA A 213 3.11 -19.20 1.68
CA ALA A 213 1.72 -18.76 1.49
C ALA A 213 0.93 -18.69 2.82
N ARG A 214 1.13 -19.65 3.73
CA ARG A 214 0.53 -19.64 5.06
C ARG A 214 1.07 -18.52 5.94
N GLU A 215 2.38 -18.28 5.89
CA GLU A 215 3.02 -17.18 6.61
C GLU A 215 2.46 -15.83 6.16
N VAL A 216 2.43 -15.58 4.85
CA VAL A 216 1.82 -14.38 4.26
C VAL A 216 0.37 -14.23 4.69
N LEU A 217 -0.41 -15.31 4.59
CA LEU A 217 -1.82 -15.29 4.98
C LEU A 217 -1.99 -14.94 6.47
N ASN A 218 -1.15 -15.50 7.34
CA ASN A 218 -1.15 -15.18 8.77
C ASN A 218 -0.80 -13.70 9.01
N ILE A 219 0.21 -13.17 8.32
CA ILE A 219 0.60 -11.76 8.43
C ILE A 219 -0.56 -10.84 8.04
N LEU A 220 -1.14 -11.05 6.86
CA LEU A 220 -2.23 -10.22 6.33
C LEU A 220 -3.47 -10.28 7.22
N GLN A 221 -3.82 -11.46 7.73
CA GLN A 221 -4.95 -11.60 8.64
C GLN A 221 -4.66 -10.93 9.97
N MET A 222 -3.55 -11.23 10.63
CA MET A 222 -3.31 -10.79 12.01
C MET A 222 -2.97 -9.30 12.11
N HIS A 223 -2.14 -8.79 11.20
CA HIS A 223 -1.46 -7.50 11.35
C HIS A 223 -1.95 -6.42 10.38
N TYR A 224 -2.72 -6.79 9.35
CA TYR A 224 -3.34 -5.86 8.39
C TYR A 224 -4.88 -5.98 8.35
N PRO A 225 -5.57 -5.94 9.51
CA PRO A 225 -7.02 -6.09 9.56
C PRO A 225 -7.74 -5.00 8.76
N GLU A 226 -8.85 -5.38 8.14
CA GLU A 226 -9.78 -4.46 7.45
C GLU A 226 -9.15 -3.64 6.29
N ARG A 227 -7.97 -4.03 5.76
CA ARG A 227 -7.30 -3.31 4.64
C ARG A 227 -7.79 -3.67 3.25
N LEU A 228 -8.34 -4.87 3.04
CA LEU A 228 -8.85 -5.27 1.71
C LEU A 228 -10.23 -4.67 1.47
N GLY A 229 -10.34 -3.79 0.46
CA GLY A 229 -11.62 -3.28 -0.02
C GLY A 229 -12.25 -4.16 -1.10
N ARG A 230 -11.43 -4.55 -2.09
CA ARG A 230 -11.84 -5.36 -3.23
C ARG A 230 -10.64 -6.15 -3.77
N ALA A 231 -10.88 -7.34 -4.32
CA ALA A 231 -9.88 -8.08 -5.09
C ALA A 231 -10.44 -8.42 -6.48
N LEU A 232 -9.80 -7.90 -7.53
CA LEU A 232 -10.15 -8.11 -8.93
C LEU A 232 -9.14 -9.07 -9.55
N ILE A 233 -9.61 -10.23 -10.01
CA ILE A 233 -8.73 -11.36 -10.35
C ILE A 233 -9.00 -11.80 -11.78
N ILE A 234 -7.95 -11.88 -12.60
CA ILE A 234 -8.02 -12.28 -14.01
C ILE A 234 -6.98 -13.34 -14.38
N ASN A 235 -7.21 -14.00 -15.52
CA ASN A 235 -6.33 -15.00 -16.11
C ASN A 235 -6.01 -16.17 -15.16
N VAL A 236 -6.96 -16.52 -14.28
CA VAL A 236 -6.79 -17.56 -13.25
C VAL A 236 -6.62 -18.93 -13.89
N PRO A 237 -5.45 -19.59 -13.76
CA PRO A 237 -5.25 -20.94 -14.25
C PRO A 237 -6.19 -21.92 -13.56
N TRP A 238 -6.63 -22.96 -14.25
CA TRP A 238 -7.53 -23.97 -13.68
C TRP A 238 -7.00 -24.57 -12.36
N VAL A 239 -5.67 -24.76 -12.25
CA VAL A 239 -5.00 -25.25 -11.04
C VAL A 239 -5.11 -24.29 -9.85
N VAL A 240 -5.21 -22.99 -10.09
CA VAL A 240 -5.34 -21.96 -9.04
C VAL A 240 -6.73 -22.03 -8.38
N TRP A 241 -7.76 -22.54 -9.06
CA TRP A 241 -9.05 -22.83 -8.42
C TRP A 241 -8.95 -23.92 -7.35
N GLY A 242 -8.06 -24.90 -7.52
CA GLY A 242 -7.74 -25.89 -6.49
C GLY A 242 -7.07 -25.26 -5.27
N PHE A 243 -6.13 -24.33 -5.50
CA PHE A 243 -5.49 -23.56 -4.42
C PHE A 243 -6.50 -22.67 -3.69
N PHE A 244 -7.37 -21.94 -4.40
CA PHE A 244 -8.42 -21.13 -3.79
C PHE A 244 -9.32 -21.98 -2.90
N LYS A 245 -9.80 -23.14 -3.38
CA LYS A 245 -10.60 -24.07 -2.56
C LYS A 245 -9.88 -24.49 -1.27
N LEU A 246 -8.55 -24.59 -1.29
CA LEU A 246 -7.74 -24.97 -0.14
C LEU A 246 -7.53 -23.81 0.84
N ILE A 247 -7.41 -22.56 0.36
CA ILE A 247 -7.20 -21.39 1.22
C ILE A 247 -8.49 -20.73 1.71
N THR A 248 -9.61 -20.90 0.99
CA THR A 248 -10.92 -20.32 1.35
C THR A 248 -11.37 -20.64 2.78
N PRO A 249 -11.17 -21.85 3.35
CA PRO A 249 -11.52 -22.13 4.75
C PRO A 249 -10.80 -21.25 5.77
N PHE A 250 -9.68 -20.63 5.37
CA PHE A 250 -8.88 -19.74 6.20
C PHE A 250 -9.17 -18.25 5.90
N LEU A 251 -10.09 -17.95 4.97
CA LEU A 251 -10.56 -16.59 4.68
C LEU A 251 -11.88 -16.36 5.41
N ASP A 252 -12.04 -15.20 6.04
CA ASP A 252 -13.32 -14.82 6.61
C ASP A 252 -14.35 -14.53 5.49
N ALA A 253 -15.64 -14.70 5.79
CA ALA A 253 -16.71 -14.54 4.79
C ALA A 253 -16.69 -13.17 4.10
N ARG A 254 -16.35 -12.08 4.82
CA ARG A 254 -16.28 -10.73 4.24
C ARG A 254 -15.14 -10.62 3.24
N THR A 255 -14.06 -11.39 3.40
CA THR A 255 -12.96 -11.44 2.44
C THR A 255 -13.38 -12.18 1.17
N VAL A 256 -14.12 -13.28 1.29
CA VAL A 256 -14.66 -14.02 0.13
C VAL A 256 -15.61 -13.13 -0.69
N ASP A 257 -16.48 -12.36 -0.02
CA ASP A 257 -17.44 -11.46 -0.66
C ASP A 257 -16.79 -10.31 -1.44
N LYS A 258 -15.49 -10.07 -1.28
CA LYS A 258 -14.72 -9.02 -1.99
C LYS A 258 -14.01 -9.52 -3.24
N LEU A 259 -13.96 -10.84 -3.47
CA LEU A 259 -13.30 -11.44 -4.62
C LEU A 259 -14.19 -11.33 -5.86
N ARG A 260 -13.66 -10.81 -6.96
CA ARG A 260 -14.34 -10.71 -8.26
C ARG A 260 -13.45 -11.35 -9.32
N PHE A 261 -13.98 -12.34 -10.03
CA PHE A 261 -13.20 -13.14 -10.98
C PHE A 261 -13.66 -12.85 -12.40
N ASN A 262 -12.73 -12.43 -13.27
CA ASN A 262 -12.96 -12.17 -14.70
C ASN A 262 -14.13 -11.21 -14.99
N GLU A 263 -14.43 -10.28 -14.08
CA GLU A 263 -15.40 -9.22 -14.31
C GLU A 263 -14.77 -8.05 -15.09
N ASP A 264 -15.61 -7.25 -15.73
CA ASP A 264 -15.22 -5.96 -16.30
C ASP A 264 -14.85 -4.99 -15.15
N MET A 265 -13.57 -4.65 -15.04
CA MET A 265 -13.04 -3.80 -13.97
C MET A 265 -13.47 -2.34 -14.12
N THR A 266 -13.97 -1.91 -15.29
CA THR A 266 -14.46 -0.55 -15.50
C THR A 266 -15.72 -0.22 -14.70
N GLN A 267 -16.40 -1.25 -14.14
CA GLN A 267 -17.48 -1.09 -13.17
C GLN A 267 -17.00 -0.54 -11.82
N TYR A 268 -15.68 -0.53 -11.59
CA TYR A 268 -15.07 -0.21 -10.29
C TYR A 268 -13.92 0.79 -10.39
N ILE A 269 -13.29 0.91 -11.57
CA ILE A 269 -12.09 1.70 -11.81
C ILE A 269 -12.32 2.48 -13.11
N SER A 270 -12.16 3.80 -13.08
CA SER A 270 -12.30 4.59 -14.29
C SER A 270 -11.21 4.21 -15.31
N PRO A 271 -11.50 4.20 -16.62
CA PRO A 271 -10.54 3.76 -17.64
C PRO A 271 -9.18 4.46 -17.56
N ASP A 272 -9.13 5.75 -17.22
CA ASP A 272 -7.90 6.54 -17.08
C ASP A 272 -7.02 6.13 -15.88
N GLN A 273 -7.56 5.34 -14.95
CA GLN A 273 -6.85 4.79 -13.78
C GLN A 273 -6.51 3.30 -13.94
N LEU A 274 -7.14 2.60 -14.89
CA LEU A 274 -6.97 1.18 -15.13
C LEU A 274 -5.92 0.92 -16.22
N SER A 275 -4.86 0.19 -15.88
CA SER A 275 -3.85 -0.20 -16.85
C SER A 275 -4.43 -1.01 -18.01
N SER A 276 -4.15 -0.59 -19.24
CA SER A 276 -4.55 -1.31 -20.46
C SER A 276 -3.94 -2.72 -20.54
N ASP A 277 -2.84 -2.98 -19.84
CA ASP A 277 -2.20 -4.30 -19.78
C ASP A 277 -2.98 -5.30 -18.92
N PHE A 278 -3.80 -4.80 -18.00
CA PHE A 278 -4.68 -5.63 -17.19
C PHE A 278 -5.98 -5.96 -17.91
N GLN A 279 -6.65 -4.96 -18.49
CA GLN A 279 -7.84 -5.15 -19.32
C GLN A 279 -7.86 -4.18 -20.51
N PRO A 280 -8.30 -4.61 -21.70
CA PRO A 280 -8.34 -3.76 -22.91
C PRO A 280 -9.17 -2.49 -22.77
N GLN A 281 -10.14 -2.47 -21.85
CA GLN A 281 -10.99 -1.32 -21.56
C GLN A 281 -10.26 -0.23 -20.76
N GLY A 282 -9.09 -0.53 -20.18
CA GLY A 282 -8.23 0.43 -19.53
C GLY A 282 -7.60 1.40 -20.55
N ALA A 283 -7.54 2.68 -20.18
CA ALA A 283 -6.93 3.75 -20.98
C ALA A 283 -5.58 4.21 -20.41
N LEU A 284 -5.19 3.75 -19.22
CA LEU A 284 -3.89 4.06 -18.63
C LEU A 284 -2.80 3.22 -19.30
N LYS A 285 -1.92 3.88 -20.06
CA LYS A 285 -0.70 3.27 -20.61
C LYS A 285 0.40 3.26 -19.56
N PHE A 286 0.31 2.33 -18.61
CA PHE A 286 1.33 2.15 -17.58
C PHE A 286 2.42 1.19 -18.07
N GLU A 287 3.66 1.64 -18.08
CA GLU A 287 4.83 0.82 -18.39
C GLU A 287 5.75 0.77 -17.18
N TYR A 288 6.01 -0.45 -16.68
CA TYR A 288 6.92 -0.63 -15.56
C TYR A 288 8.38 -0.53 -16.03
N ASP A 289 9.04 0.55 -15.63
CA ASP A 289 10.48 0.73 -15.77
C ASP A 289 11.08 0.85 -14.36
N HIS A 290 11.85 -0.15 -13.92
CA HIS A 290 12.31 -0.20 -12.53
C HIS A 290 13.16 1.03 -12.14
N ALA A 291 13.98 1.53 -13.06
CA ALA A 291 14.89 2.65 -12.81
C ALA A 291 14.14 3.97 -12.61
N GLU A 292 12.93 4.10 -13.17
CA GLU A 292 12.07 5.27 -12.99
C GLU A 292 11.03 5.06 -11.88
N TYR A 293 10.34 3.91 -11.91
CA TYR A 293 9.23 3.60 -11.01
C TYR A 293 9.68 3.49 -9.55
N TRP A 294 10.75 2.73 -9.29
CA TRP A 294 11.13 2.38 -7.92
C TRP A 294 11.61 3.60 -7.12
N PRO A 295 12.51 4.45 -7.64
CA PRO A 295 12.87 5.69 -6.95
C PRO A 295 11.67 6.64 -6.77
N ALA A 296 10.80 6.74 -7.78
CA ALA A 296 9.63 7.62 -7.71
C ALA A 296 8.62 7.19 -6.64
N LEU A 297 8.34 5.89 -6.53
CA LEU A 297 7.47 5.36 -5.48
C LEU A 297 8.03 5.64 -4.09
N ASN A 298 9.29 5.31 -3.86
CA ASN A 298 9.90 5.44 -2.55
C ASN A 298 10.03 6.91 -2.13
N LYS A 299 10.45 7.79 -3.04
CA LYS A 299 10.48 9.24 -2.80
C LYS A 299 9.09 9.78 -2.41
N LEU A 300 8.05 9.40 -3.15
CA LEU A 300 6.68 9.81 -2.86
C LEU A 300 6.22 9.34 -1.47
N CYS A 301 6.49 8.08 -1.14
CA CYS A 301 6.19 7.50 0.16
C CYS A 301 6.93 8.20 1.31
N ASP A 302 8.19 8.55 1.13
CA ASP A 302 8.99 9.28 2.12
C ASP A 302 8.45 10.70 2.36
N GLU A 303 8.09 11.42 1.28
CA GLU A 303 7.44 12.73 1.36
C GLU A 303 6.13 12.66 2.13
N VAL A 304 5.26 11.71 1.79
CA VAL A 304 3.96 11.53 2.47
C VAL A 304 4.16 11.15 3.94
N ARG A 305 5.12 10.28 4.27
CA ARG A 305 5.45 9.92 5.65
C ARG A 305 5.93 11.13 6.44
N ALA A 306 6.80 11.95 5.85
CA ALA A 306 7.31 13.17 6.47
C ALA A 306 6.18 14.19 6.75
N GLU A 307 5.27 14.39 5.79
CA GLU A 307 4.11 15.27 5.94
C GLU A 307 3.18 14.79 7.07
N ARG A 308 2.87 13.50 7.11
CA ARG A 308 2.05 12.90 8.18
C ARG A 308 2.72 13.08 9.55
N LYS A 309 4.04 12.86 9.62
CA LYS A 309 4.81 13.04 10.87
C LYS A 309 4.82 14.51 11.31
N ALA A 310 4.99 15.43 10.38
CA ALA A 310 4.93 16.87 10.67
C ALA A 310 3.56 17.28 11.23
N ARG A 311 2.45 16.82 10.63
CA ARG A 311 1.08 17.06 11.15
C ARG A 311 0.88 16.44 12.52
N TRP A 312 1.34 15.21 12.74
CA TRP A 312 1.24 14.54 14.04
C TRP A 312 2.00 15.30 15.14
N VAL A 313 3.21 15.78 14.83
CA VAL A 313 3.99 16.63 15.75
C VAL A 313 3.28 17.94 16.03
N ALA A 314 2.75 18.61 15.00
CA ALA A 314 1.98 19.85 15.14
C ALA A 314 0.68 19.65 15.96
N GLY A 315 0.06 18.47 15.84
CA GLY A 315 -1.11 18.06 16.62
C GLY A 315 -0.79 17.60 18.06
N GLY A 316 0.46 17.72 18.51
CA GLY A 316 0.85 17.44 19.89
C GLY A 316 1.26 15.99 20.18
N LYS A 317 1.61 15.21 19.14
CA LYS A 317 2.09 13.83 19.26
C LYS A 317 1.12 12.87 19.98
N LEU A 318 -0.18 13.04 19.73
CA LEU A 318 -1.21 12.31 20.45
C LEU A 318 -1.50 10.94 19.82
N VAL A 319 -1.63 9.92 20.67
CA VAL A 319 -2.24 8.63 20.29
C VAL A 319 -3.73 8.83 20.05
N GLY A 320 -4.24 8.23 18.99
CA GLY A 320 -5.63 8.33 18.54
C GLY A 320 -5.91 9.52 17.61
N GLU A 321 -4.88 10.15 17.04
CA GLU A 321 -5.07 11.20 16.03
C GLU A 321 -5.76 10.64 14.77
N SER A 322 -6.50 11.50 14.06
CA SER A 322 -7.24 11.16 12.84
C SER A 322 -6.33 10.92 11.65
N GLU A 323 -6.47 9.79 10.94
CA GLU A 323 -5.87 9.58 9.62
C GLU A 323 -6.37 10.62 8.60
N ILE A 324 -7.60 11.11 8.72
CA ILE A 324 -8.10 12.19 7.85
C ILE A 324 -7.28 13.45 8.05
N TYR A 325 -7.06 13.87 9.30
CA TYR A 325 -6.21 15.03 9.60
C TYR A 325 -4.75 14.80 9.19
N LEU A 326 -4.15 13.68 9.60
CA LEU A 326 -2.75 13.37 9.31
C LEU A 326 -2.47 13.30 7.80
N PHE A 327 -3.46 12.88 7.01
CA PHE A 327 -3.30 12.73 5.57
C PHE A 327 -3.63 14.02 4.81
N GLY A 328 -3.98 15.11 5.52
CA GLY A 328 -4.26 16.43 4.94
C GLY A 328 -5.71 16.65 4.50
N GLY A 329 -6.65 15.86 5.04
CA GLY A 329 -8.08 16.07 4.86
C GLY A 329 -8.64 17.21 5.72
N ALA A 330 -9.93 17.48 5.56
CA ALA A 330 -10.60 18.64 6.16
C ALA A 330 -10.91 18.51 7.67
N GLU A 331 -10.59 17.39 8.30
CA GLU A 331 -10.83 17.20 9.73
C GLU A 331 -9.76 17.93 10.56
N ALA A 332 -10.15 18.56 11.65
CA ALA A 332 -9.21 19.14 12.60
C ALA A 332 -8.51 18.04 13.42
N GLY A 333 -7.23 18.26 13.76
CA GLY A 333 -6.50 17.36 14.66
C GLY A 333 -7.09 17.39 16.07
N ILE A 334 -7.00 16.27 16.78
CA ILE A 334 -7.61 16.13 18.11
C ILE A 334 -7.01 17.08 19.17
N GLY A 335 -5.77 17.54 18.96
CA GLY A 335 -5.09 18.51 19.82
C GLY A 335 -5.32 19.98 19.43
N ALA A 336 -5.98 20.25 18.30
CA ALA A 336 -6.15 21.60 17.78
C ALA A 336 -7.40 22.28 18.36
N ALA A 337 -7.21 23.43 19.03
CA ALA A 337 -8.28 24.40 19.16
C ALA A 337 -8.51 25.07 17.78
N ALA A 338 -9.56 24.65 17.07
CA ALA A 338 -10.02 25.17 15.76
C ALA A 338 -9.10 24.85 14.54
N PRO A 339 -9.64 24.88 13.30
CA PRO A 339 -9.15 24.06 12.19
C PRO A 339 -7.78 24.50 11.68
N ALA A 340 -6.97 23.51 11.30
CA ALA A 340 -5.63 23.71 10.78
C ALA A 340 -5.65 24.57 9.50
N ALA A 341 -4.84 25.62 9.51
CA ALA A 341 -4.56 26.40 8.31
C ALA A 341 -3.93 25.51 7.23
N GLU A 342 -4.28 25.78 5.97
CA GLU A 342 -3.67 25.20 4.78
C GLU A 342 -2.14 25.38 4.86
N VAL A 343 -1.41 24.28 5.07
CA VAL A 343 0.05 24.29 4.96
C VAL A 343 0.39 24.22 3.47
N LYS A 344 0.92 25.31 2.92
CA LYS A 344 1.29 25.38 1.51
C LYS A 344 2.57 24.58 1.28
N PRO A 345 2.73 23.91 0.10
CA PRO A 345 3.94 23.18 -0.25
C PRO A 345 5.23 24.02 -0.15
N GLU A 346 5.09 25.33 -0.25
CA GLU A 346 6.15 26.34 -0.20
C GLU A 346 6.81 26.47 1.19
N ASP A 347 6.08 26.10 2.25
CA ASP A 347 6.53 26.19 3.64
C ASP A 347 7.31 24.93 4.08
N LEU A 348 7.32 23.87 3.27
CA LEU A 348 8.10 22.66 3.49
C LEU A 348 9.50 22.80 2.85
N LYS A 349 10.39 23.54 3.52
CA LYS A 349 11.82 23.48 3.18
C LYS A 349 12.42 22.16 3.66
N VAL A 350 12.47 21.17 2.78
CA VAL A 350 13.30 19.98 2.97
C VAL A 350 14.76 20.43 2.95
N GLY A 351 15.44 20.36 4.10
CA GLY A 351 16.86 20.64 4.20
C GLY A 351 17.66 19.71 3.28
N GLU A 352 18.59 20.28 2.51
CA GLU A 352 19.48 19.54 1.61
C GLU A 352 20.20 18.42 2.36
N LEU A 353 19.87 17.17 2.01
CA LEU A 353 20.64 16.00 2.39
C LEU A 353 22.00 16.07 1.68
N LYS A 354 23.05 16.44 2.42
CA LYS A 354 24.43 16.24 1.97
C LYS A 354 24.72 14.74 1.97
N ILE A 355 24.84 14.18 0.76
CA ILE A 355 25.44 12.87 0.56
C ILE A 355 26.95 13.07 0.69
N GLU A 356 27.54 12.61 1.79
CA GLU A 356 29.00 12.44 1.85
C GLU A 356 29.37 11.16 1.10
N GLU A 357 30.11 11.31 0.00
CA GLU A 357 30.68 10.21 -0.75
C GLU A 357 31.68 9.44 0.12
N ALA A 358 31.33 8.21 0.49
CA ALA A 358 32.27 7.27 1.08
C ALA A 358 33.34 6.91 0.03
N LYS A 359 34.56 7.41 0.22
CA LYS A 359 35.73 6.97 -0.56
C LYS A 359 35.96 5.48 -0.31
N GLY A 360 35.90 4.69 -1.38
CA GLY A 360 36.19 3.26 -1.34
C GLY A 360 37.64 3.00 -0.94
N GLU A 361 37.83 2.17 0.08
CA GLU A 361 39.11 1.49 0.32
C GLU A 361 39.13 0.21 -0.54
N GLU A 362 40.16 0.09 -1.39
CA GLU A 362 40.45 -1.12 -2.16
C GLU A 362 40.77 -2.30 -1.22
N PRO A 363 40.28 -3.52 -1.51
CA PRO A 363 40.64 -4.69 -0.72
C PRO A 363 42.09 -5.10 -1.01
N LYS A 364 42.91 -5.18 0.06
CA LYS A 364 44.25 -5.75 0.02
C LYS A 364 44.19 -7.23 -0.33
N ALA A 365 44.96 -7.63 -1.34
CA ALA A 365 45.20 -9.01 -1.73
C ALA A 365 45.89 -9.78 -0.59
N GLU A 366 45.32 -10.91 -0.19
CA GLU A 366 45.93 -11.85 0.76
C GLU A 366 46.76 -12.88 -0.02
N GLU A 367 48.07 -12.89 0.23
CA GLU A 367 49.02 -13.83 -0.33
C GLU A 367 48.75 -15.25 0.19
N ALA A 368 48.49 -16.18 -0.74
CA ALA A 368 48.46 -17.61 -0.47
C ALA A 368 49.87 -18.10 -0.10
N LYS A 369 50.09 -18.38 1.19
CA LYS A 369 51.25 -19.17 1.64
C LYS A 369 50.98 -20.66 1.41
N THR A 370 51.71 -21.20 0.45
CA THR A 370 52.00 -22.62 0.29
C THR A 370 52.80 -23.11 1.50
N ALA A 371 52.39 -24.23 2.09
CA ALA A 371 53.24 -25.05 2.94
C ALA A 371 53.01 -26.53 2.60
N ALA A 372 54.14 -27.20 2.40
CA ALA A 372 54.42 -28.57 2.02
C ALA A 372 53.54 -29.66 2.64
#